data_AF-A0A660SXE0-F1
#
_entry.id   AF-A0A660SXE0-F1
#
_cell.length_a   1.000
_cell.length_b   1.000
_cell.length_c   1.000
_cell.angle_alpha   90.00
_cell.angle_beta   90.00
_cell.angle_gamma   90.00
#
_symmetry.space_group_name_H-M   'P 1'
#
loop_
_entity.id
_entity.type
_entity.pdbx_description
1 polymer ?
#
loop_
_entity_poly.entity_id
_entity_poly.type
_entity_poly.pdbx_seq_one_letter_code
_entity_poly.pdbx_strand_id
1 'polypeptide(L)'
;LDINDLPHVVNFDLPNVPEDYVHRIGRTGRAGKEGQALSLVCAEESRMLRDIEKLIRKSVERRTVSGFEPLEELNVAHPGPKMGGGRPGGRPGGRPGGGGRRRSGNRNSRPQGGGNRQRRNNY
;
A
#
# COMPACT_ATOMS: atom_id res chain seq x y z
N LEU A 1 11.99 26.65 -8.64
CA LEU A 1 12.92 27.01 -7.57
C LEU A 1 13.25 25.72 -6.82
N ASP A 2 14.52 25.31 -6.76
CA ASP A 2 14.94 24.07 -6.08
C ASP A 2 15.69 24.44 -4.81
N ILE A 3 15.01 24.35 -3.66
CA ILE A 3 15.57 24.67 -2.34
C ILE A 3 15.39 23.44 -1.46
N ASN A 4 16.44 23.04 -0.76
CA ASN A 4 16.48 21.82 0.05
C ASN A 4 16.86 22.15 1.49
N ASP A 5 16.68 21.17 2.39
CA ASP A 5 17.05 21.24 3.81
C ASP A 5 16.32 22.35 4.60
N LEU A 6 15.03 22.55 4.32
CA LEU A 6 14.21 23.46 5.11
C LEU A 6 13.85 22.82 6.47
N PRO A 7 13.84 23.57 7.58
CA PRO A 7 13.44 23.04 8.88
C PRO A 7 11.92 22.79 8.95
N HIS A 8 11.14 23.59 8.22
CA HIS A 8 9.68 23.52 8.21
C HIS A 8 9.15 23.73 6.80
N VAL A 9 8.05 23.04 6.48
CA VAL A 9 7.23 23.24 5.28
C VAL A 9 5.79 23.47 5.72
N VAL A 10 5.15 24.53 5.21
CA VAL A 10 3.74 24.82 5.48
C VAL A 10 2.98 24.81 4.17
N ASN A 11 1.97 23.94 4.07
CA ASN A 11 0.98 23.98 3.00
C ASN A 11 -0.21 24.81 3.47
N PHE A 12 -0.45 25.94 2.81
CA PHE A 12 -1.66 26.74 3.05
C PHE A 12 -2.89 26.07 2.45
N ASP A 13 -2.72 25.47 1.26
CA ASP A 13 -3.73 24.67 0.56
C ASP A 13 -3.13 23.32 0.16
N LEU A 14 -3.96 22.29 0.11
CA LEU A 14 -3.53 20.97 -0.36
C LEU A 14 -3.39 20.94 -1.89
N PRO A 15 -2.34 20.30 -2.43
CA PRO A 15 -2.24 20.13 -3.86
C PRO A 15 -3.28 19.12 -4.37
N ASN A 16 -3.84 19.41 -5.55
CA ASN A 16 -4.78 18.52 -6.24
C ASN A 16 -4.16 17.16 -6.60
N VAL A 17 -2.83 17.12 -6.78
CA VAL A 17 -2.06 15.92 -7.10
C VAL A 17 -1.32 15.47 -5.82
N PRO A 18 -1.61 14.29 -5.27
CA PRO A 18 -0.99 13.80 -4.04
C PRO A 18 0.54 13.66 -4.13
N GLU A 19 1.09 13.38 -5.30
CA GLU A 19 2.54 13.29 -5.51
C GLU A 19 3.22 14.63 -5.27
N ASP A 20 2.57 15.74 -5.63
CA ASP A 20 3.09 17.09 -5.39
C ASP A 20 3.17 17.40 -3.90
N TYR A 21 2.28 16.84 -3.08
CA TYR A 21 2.38 16.94 -1.62
C TYR A 21 3.68 16.32 -1.14
N VAL A 22 3.99 15.09 -1.58
CA VAL A 22 5.22 14.38 -1.22
C VAL A 22 6.45 15.15 -1.68
N HIS A 23 6.44 15.71 -2.90
CA HIS A 23 7.54 16.52 -3.42
C HIS A 23 7.76 17.82 -2.65
N ARG A 24 6.69 18.47 -2.15
CA ARG A 24 6.76 19.68 -1.31
C ARG A 24 7.32 19.37 0.08
N ILE A 25 6.77 18.38 0.77
CA ILE A 25 7.25 18.04 2.12
C ILE A 25 8.64 17.38 2.07
N GLY A 26 9.01 16.81 0.92
CA GLY A 26 10.35 16.28 0.66
C GLY A 26 11.45 17.34 0.66
N ARG A 27 11.16 18.62 0.92
CA ARG A 27 12.12 19.70 1.14
C ARG A 27 12.65 19.78 2.58
N THR A 28 12.01 19.05 3.51
CA THR A 28 12.42 18.92 4.91
C THR A 28 12.77 17.46 5.27
N GLY A 29 13.40 17.24 6.44
CA GLY A 29 13.56 15.89 7.02
C GLY A 29 14.49 14.92 6.28
N ARG A 30 15.46 15.43 5.49
CA ARG A 30 16.42 14.59 4.74
C ARG A 30 17.69 14.28 5.53
N ALA A 31 18.38 13.20 5.15
CA ALA A 31 19.68 12.81 5.68
C ALA A 31 19.73 12.67 7.21
N GLY A 32 18.65 12.15 7.82
CA GLY A 32 18.56 11.94 9.27
C GLY A 32 18.33 13.21 10.08
N LYS A 33 18.16 14.38 9.43
CA LYS A 33 17.71 15.60 10.10
C LYS A 33 16.22 15.51 10.37
N GLU A 34 15.79 16.08 11.50
CA GLU A 34 14.37 16.28 11.77
C GLU A 34 13.80 17.38 10.87
N GLY A 35 12.52 17.23 10.56
CA GLY A 35 11.81 18.15 9.68
C GLY A 35 10.31 18.07 9.92
N GLN A 36 9.63 19.21 9.86
CA GLN A 36 8.19 19.28 10.12
C GLN A 36 7.44 19.80 8.91
N ALA A 37 6.31 19.16 8.61
CA ALA A 37 5.39 19.60 7.58
C ALA A 37 4.00 19.82 8.21
N LEU A 38 3.48 21.03 8.07
CA LEU A 38 2.13 21.41 8.50
C LEU A 38 1.27 21.66 7.28
N SER A 39 0.01 21.24 7.32
CA SER A 39 -0.97 21.58 6.29
C SER A 39 -2.22 22.12 6.95
N LEU A 40 -2.68 23.27 6.47
CA LEU A 40 -4.00 23.80 6.80
C LEU A 40 -5.00 23.14 5.85
N VAL A 41 -6.13 22.69 6.38
CA VAL A 41 -7.11 21.91 5.59
C VAL A 41 -8.52 22.36 5.95
N CYS A 42 -9.34 22.63 4.93
CA CYS A 42 -10.77 22.90 5.08
C CYS A 42 -11.65 21.73 4.61
N ALA A 43 -12.95 21.78 4.89
CA ALA A 43 -13.90 20.70 4.58
C ALA A 43 -13.90 20.29 3.09
N GLU A 44 -13.76 21.26 2.19
CA GLU A 44 -13.74 21.08 0.73
C GLU A 44 -12.52 20.25 0.26
N GLU A 45 -11.42 20.31 1.00
CA GLU A 45 -10.17 19.63 0.68
C GLU A 45 -10.08 18.19 1.22
N SER A 46 -11.15 17.71 1.88
CA SER A 46 -11.24 16.37 2.46
C SER A 46 -10.89 15.24 1.48
N ARG A 47 -11.21 15.42 0.19
CA ARG A 47 -10.85 14.48 -0.88
C ARG A 47 -9.33 14.45 -1.12
N MET A 48 -8.70 15.61 -1.24
CA MET A 48 -7.25 15.73 -1.46
C MET A 48 -6.49 15.14 -0.26
N LEU A 49 -6.92 15.47 0.95
CA LEU A 49 -6.37 14.90 2.17
C LEU A 49 -6.45 13.37 2.16
N ARG A 50 -7.60 12.80 1.80
CA ARG A 50 -7.77 11.35 1.71
C ARG A 50 -6.84 10.71 0.69
N ASP A 51 -6.67 11.32 -0.47
CA ASP A 51 -5.82 10.75 -1.52
C ASP A 51 -4.33 10.85 -1.16
N ILE A 52 -3.92 11.92 -0.45
CA ILE A 52 -2.60 12.03 0.18
C ILE A 52 -2.39 10.92 1.22
N GLU A 53 -3.32 10.74 2.17
CA GLU A 53 -3.23 9.70 3.22
C GLU A 53 -3.12 8.29 2.63
N LYS A 54 -3.84 8.01 1.54
CA LYS A 54 -3.72 6.75 0.79
C LYS A 54 -2.34 6.59 0.17
N LEU A 55 -1.81 7.63 -0.47
CA LEU A 55 -0.50 7.59 -1.14
C LEU A 55 0.62 7.32 -0.13
N ILE A 56 0.62 8.05 1.00
CA ILE A 56 1.63 7.89 2.07
C ILE A 56 1.35 6.70 2.99
N ARG A 57 0.19 6.04 2.83
CA ARG A 57 -0.28 4.89 3.63
C ARG A 57 -0.31 5.15 5.13
N LYS A 58 -0.57 6.40 5.52
CA LYS A 58 -0.60 6.86 6.92
C LYS A 58 -1.66 7.94 7.06
N SER A 59 -2.40 7.91 8.17
CA SER A 59 -3.27 9.01 8.56
C SER A 59 -2.43 10.18 9.06
N VAL A 60 -2.74 11.39 8.60
CA VAL A 60 -2.09 12.60 9.10
C VAL A 60 -2.70 12.96 10.45
N GLU A 61 -1.87 13.30 11.43
CA GLU A 61 -2.34 13.76 12.74
C GLU A 61 -3.10 15.08 12.57
N ARG A 62 -4.29 15.16 13.18
CA ARG A 62 -5.16 16.34 13.09
C ARG A 62 -5.21 17.00 14.45
N ARG A 63 -4.99 18.30 14.47
CA ARG A 63 -5.05 19.10 15.68
C ARG A 63 -5.86 20.36 15.40
N THR A 64 -6.91 20.56 16.18
CA THR A 64 -7.60 21.85 16.19
C THR A 64 -6.93 22.78 17.19
N VAL A 65 -6.83 24.06 16.83
CA VAL A 65 -6.24 25.10 17.66
C VAL A 65 -7.37 25.89 18.29
N SER A 66 -7.31 26.09 19.61
CA SER A 66 -8.32 26.87 20.33
C SER A 66 -8.49 28.26 19.71
N GLY A 67 -9.74 28.64 19.43
CA GLY A 67 -10.07 29.89 18.74
C GLY A 67 -10.05 29.82 17.21
N PHE A 68 -9.62 28.69 16.64
CA PHE A 68 -9.60 28.39 15.21
C PHE A 68 -10.32 27.07 14.90
N GLU A 69 -11.45 26.87 15.56
CA GLU A 69 -12.30 25.72 15.31
C GLU A 69 -12.89 25.84 13.88
N PRO A 70 -12.87 24.76 13.07
CA PRO A 70 -13.42 24.80 11.74
C PRO A 70 -14.93 25.01 11.77
N LEU A 71 -15.44 25.85 10.86
CA LEU A 71 -16.88 26.13 10.76
C LEU A 71 -17.67 24.92 10.25
N GLU A 72 -17.03 24.06 9.46
CA GLU A 72 -17.59 22.83 8.92
C GLU A 72 -16.66 21.66 9.26
N GLU A 73 -17.23 20.54 9.69
CA GLU A 73 -16.44 19.37 10.05
C GLU A 73 -15.77 18.73 8.82
N LEU A 74 -14.51 18.35 8.99
CA LEU A 74 -13.77 17.58 7.99
C LEU A 74 -14.36 16.16 7.89
N ASN A 75 -15.18 15.89 6.88
CA ASN A 75 -15.72 14.56 6.62
C ASN A 75 -14.72 13.64 5.92
N VAL A 76 -13.69 13.24 6.66
CA VAL A 76 -12.67 12.29 6.21
C VAL A 76 -13.04 10.91 6.73
N ALA A 77 -14.00 10.26 6.06
CA ALA A 77 -14.28 8.85 6.32
C ALA A 77 -12.98 8.05 6.18
N HIS A 78 -12.45 7.59 7.30
CA HIS A 78 -11.30 6.72 7.34
C HIS A 78 -11.65 5.43 6.58
N PRO A 79 -10.82 4.96 5.64
CA PRO A 79 -10.95 3.60 5.18
C PRO A 79 -10.56 2.71 6.37
N GLY A 80 -11.55 2.35 7.19
CA GLY A 80 -11.42 1.19 8.06
C GLY A 80 -10.99 0.00 7.19
N PRO A 81 -10.23 -0.95 7.73
CA PRO A 81 -9.88 -2.15 6.99
C PRO A 81 -11.18 -2.73 6.44
N LYS A 82 -11.27 -2.90 5.12
CA LYS A 82 -12.33 -3.71 4.53
C LYS A 82 -12.10 -5.12 5.02
N MET A 83 -12.64 -5.43 6.20
CA MET A 83 -12.70 -6.78 6.72
C MET A 83 -13.41 -7.58 5.65
N GLY A 84 -12.69 -8.56 5.09
CA GLY A 84 -13.06 -9.25 3.87
C GLY A 84 -14.53 -9.65 3.89
N GLY A 85 -15.21 -9.36 2.78
CA GLY A 85 -16.52 -9.94 2.47
C GLY A 85 -16.36 -11.46 2.36
N GLY A 86 -16.38 -12.13 3.50
CA GLY A 86 -16.52 -13.56 3.61
C GLY A 86 -17.82 -13.94 2.92
N ARG A 87 -17.70 -14.71 1.84
CA ARG A 87 -18.83 -15.35 1.16
C ARG A 87 -19.70 -16.08 2.19
N PRO A 88 -21.01 -15.78 2.31
CA PRO A 88 -21.86 -16.50 3.23
C PRO A 88 -22.42 -17.78 2.59
N GLY A 89 -22.22 -18.92 3.28
CA GLY A 89 -23.00 -20.16 3.16
C GLY A 89 -22.58 -21.11 2.04
N GLY A 90 -22.50 -22.43 2.20
CA GLY A 90 -22.80 -23.42 3.25
C GLY A 90 -22.40 -24.78 2.64
N ARG A 91 -21.98 -25.85 3.32
CA ARG A 91 -22.64 -26.60 4.40
C ARG A 91 -21.67 -27.75 4.81
N PRO A 92 -21.57 -28.15 6.08
CA PRO A 92 -20.86 -29.35 6.51
C PRO A 92 -21.84 -30.54 6.65
N GLY A 93 -21.44 -31.75 6.24
CA GLY A 93 -22.18 -32.98 6.59
C GLY A 93 -21.75 -34.23 5.81
N GLY A 94 -21.56 -35.35 6.54
CA GLY A 94 -21.06 -36.67 6.10
C GLY A 94 -21.92 -37.40 5.04
N ARG A 95 -21.61 -38.62 4.58
CA ARG A 95 -20.89 -39.80 5.11
C ARG A 95 -20.50 -40.73 3.92
N PRO A 96 -19.79 -41.86 4.15
CA PRO A 96 -18.98 -42.59 3.16
C PRO A 96 -19.71 -43.71 2.39
N GLY A 97 -19.10 -44.11 1.26
CA GLY A 97 -19.42 -45.32 0.50
C GLY A 97 -19.05 -45.07 -0.97
N GLY A 98 -18.35 -45.93 -1.71
CA GLY A 98 -17.90 -47.29 -1.51
C GLY A 98 -17.59 -47.83 -2.91
N GLY A 99 -16.54 -48.63 -3.03
CA GLY A 99 -16.38 -49.58 -4.14
C GLY A 99 -15.78 -49.04 -5.44
N GLY A 100 -14.58 -49.52 -5.78
CA GLY A 100 -14.03 -49.31 -7.12
C GLY A 100 -12.59 -49.78 -7.29
N ARG A 101 -12.34 -51.08 -7.08
CA ARG A 101 -11.08 -51.75 -7.40
C ARG A 101 -10.62 -51.48 -8.83
N ARG A 102 -9.27 -51.55 -8.99
CA ARG A 102 -8.45 -52.00 -10.16
C ARG A 102 -7.50 -50.87 -10.60
N ARG A 103 -6.22 -51.09 -10.90
CA ARG A 103 -5.35 -52.27 -10.94
C ARG A 103 -3.97 -51.74 -11.37
N SER A 104 -2.91 -52.22 -10.71
CA SER A 104 -1.59 -52.49 -11.31
C SER A 104 -0.83 -51.36 -12.02
N GLY A 105 0.37 -51.05 -11.54
CA GLY A 105 1.32 -50.28 -12.33
C GLY A 105 2.68 -50.00 -11.70
N ASN A 106 3.28 -50.97 -11.02
CA ASN A 106 4.72 -50.94 -10.74
C ASN A 106 5.49 -50.89 -12.09
N ARG A 107 6.34 -49.88 -12.30
CA ARG A 107 7.62 -50.04 -13.00
C ARG A 107 8.49 -48.78 -12.90
N ASN A 108 9.41 -48.85 -11.93
CA ASN A 108 10.71 -48.21 -11.92
C ASN A 108 11.45 -48.47 -13.26
N SER A 109 11.93 -47.43 -13.96
CA SER A 109 12.92 -47.52 -15.06
C SER A 109 13.50 -46.14 -15.41
N ARG A 110 14.61 -45.77 -14.77
CA ARG A 110 15.75 -45.10 -15.42
C ARG A 110 16.67 -46.23 -15.96
N PRO A 111 17.59 -46.05 -16.94
CA PRO A 111 18.30 -44.81 -17.29
C PRO A 111 18.61 -44.63 -18.80
N GLN A 112 19.43 -43.60 -19.11
CA GLN A 112 20.51 -43.61 -20.13
C GLN A 112 20.31 -42.83 -21.44
N GLY A 113 21.35 -42.05 -21.76
CA GLY A 113 21.61 -41.38 -23.04
C GLY A 113 21.71 -39.86 -22.89
N GLY A 114 22.85 -39.17 -23.01
CA GLY A 114 24.14 -39.51 -23.60
C GLY A 114 24.57 -38.36 -24.53
N GLY A 115 25.83 -37.89 -24.41
CA GLY A 115 26.50 -37.05 -25.42
C GLY A 115 26.48 -35.54 -25.11
N ASN A 116 27.51 -34.91 -24.52
CA ASN A 116 28.90 -34.70 -24.93
C ASN A 116 29.11 -33.52 -25.91
N ARG A 117 30.14 -32.73 -25.60
CA ARG A 117 30.88 -31.70 -26.38
C ARG A 117 30.29 -30.29 -26.41
N GLN A 118 30.89 -29.34 -25.69
CA GLN A 118 32.20 -28.67 -25.89
C GLN A 118 32.13 -27.47 -26.84
N ARG A 119 32.91 -26.45 -26.46
CA ARG A 119 33.44 -25.31 -27.22
C ARG A 119 32.57 -24.05 -27.20
N ARG A 120 33.11 -22.84 -27.12
CA ARG A 120 34.39 -22.24 -26.67
C ARG A 120 34.19 -20.73 -26.88
N ASN A 121 34.82 -19.94 -26.02
CA ASN A 121 35.41 -18.61 -26.24
C ASN A 121 34.55 -17.39 -26.63
N ASN A 122 34.74 -16.35 -25.80
CA ASN A 122 35.19 -14.98 -26.10
C ASN A 122 34.88 -14.41 -27.48
N TYR A 123 34.20 -13.27 -27.48
CA TYR A 123 34.79 -11.96 -27.80
C TYR A 123 34.24 -10.91 -26.82
#